data_AF-A0A178W2Z9-F1
#
_entry.id   AF-A0A178W2Z9-F1
#
_cell.length_a   1.000
_cell.length_b   1.000
_cell.length_c   1.000
_cell.angle_alpha   90.00
_cell.angle_beta   90.00
_cell.angle_gamma   90.00
#
_symmetry.space_group_name_H-M   'P 1'
#
loop_
_entity.id
_entity.type
_entity.pdbx_description
1 polymer ?
#
loop_
_entity_poly.entity_id
_entity_poly.type
_entity_poly.pdbx_seq_one_letter_code
_entity_poly.pdbx_strand_id
1 'polypeptide(L)'
;MVQELGIREEFMDPNRETETSYDFLDEMRHRFLKFKRQKYLPEIEKFQALAIAQSPKVMVIGCADSRVCPSYVLGFQPGEAFTIRNVANLVTPVQNGPTETNSALEFAVTTLQVSLNIIRK
;
A
#
# COMPACT_ATOMS: atom_id res chain seq x y z
N MET A 1 15.21 -27.21 46.75
CA MET A 1 13.74 -27.29 46.88
C MET A 1 13.36 -26.13 47.79
N VAL A 2 12.88 -24.96 47.35
CA VAL A 2 12.23 -24.48 46.12
C VAL A 2 12.57 -22.98 46.03
N GLN A 3 12.79 -22.43 44.83
CA GLN A 3 12.90 -20.99 44.59
C GLN A 3 11.48 -20.42 44.39
N GLU A 4 11.11 -19.38 45.13
CA GLU A 4 9.91 -18.58 44.85
C GLU A 4 10.22 -17.60 43.72
N LEU A 5 9.56 -17.80 42.58
CA LEU A 5 9.63 -16.93 41.42
C LEU A 5 8.81 -15.67 41.70
N GLY A 6 9.49 -14.53 41.80
CA GLY A 6 8.84 -13.21 41.81
C GLY A 6 8.18 -12.93 40.47
N ILE A 7 6.86 -13.12 40.40
CA ILE A 7 6.04 -12.60 39.32
C ILE A 7 5.94 -11.08 39.53
N ARG A 8 6.69 -10.31 38.74
CA ARG A 8 6.39 -8.90 38.54
C ARG A 8 5.18 -8.85 37.62
N GLU A 9 4.03 -8.46 38.14
CA GLU A 9 2.94 -7.97 37.30
C GLU A 9 3.45 -6.69 36.62
N GLU A 10 3.83 -6.79 35.35
CA GLU A 10 3.96 -5.62 34.49
C GLU A 10 2.57 -5.01 34.33
N PHE A 11 2.27 -4.03 35.18
CA PHE A 11 1.15 -3.12 35.00
C PHE A 11 1.33 -2.39 33.66
N MET A 12 0.70 -2.91 32.62
CA MET A 12 0.57 -2.24 31.33
C MET A 12 -0.33 -1.02 31.52
N ASP A 13 0.27 0.17 31.47
CA ASP A 13 -0.45 1.44 31.59
C ASP A 13 -1.35 1.64 30.34
N PRO A 14 -2.68 1.59 30.47
CA PRO A 14 -3.61 1.71 29.34
C PRO A 14 -3.58 3.10 28.69
N ASN A 15 -2.98 4.12 29.32
CA ASN A 15 -2.80 5.44 28.72
C ASN A 15 -1.57 5.53 27.78
N ARG A 16 -0.63 4.58 27.87
CA ARG A 16 0.60 4.63 27.07
C ARG A 16 0.39 4.19 25.62
N GLU A 17 -0.54 3.27 25.39
CA GLU A 17 -0.95 2.83 24.03
C GLU A 17 -1.80 3.89 23.31
N THR A 18 -2.58 4.66 24.05
CA THR A 18 -3.45 5.72 23.48
C THR A 18 -2.66 6.96 23.09
N GLU A 19 -1.65 7.37 23.87
CA GLU A 19 -0.73 8.48 23.53
C GLU A 19 0.12 8.20 22.29
N THR A 20 0.67 6.99 22.16
CA THR A 20 1.52 6.60 21.02
C THR A 20 0.74 6.50 19.71
N SER A 21 -0.52 6.05 19.76
CA SER A 21 -1.43 6.03 18.62
C SER A 21 -1.77 7.44 18.13
N TYR A 22 -2.00 8.38 19.04
CA TYR A 22 -2.31 9.77 18.70
C TYR A 22 -1.14 10.47 18.01
N ASP A 23 0.09 10.26 18.48
CA ASP A 23 1.32 10.79 17.89
C ASP A 23 1.53 10.27 16.45
N PHE A 24 1.32 8.96 16.22
CA PHE A 24 1.45 8.38 14.89
C PHE A 24 0.41 8.90 13.89
N LEU A 25 -0.85 9.07 14.32
CA LEU A 25 -1.91 9.64 13.48
C LEU A 25 -1.60 11.10 13.12
N ASP A 26 -1.06 11.88 14.06
CA ASP A 26 -0.63 13.25 13.81
C ASP A 26 0.55 13.31 12.83
N GLU A 27 1.47 12.36 12.90
CA GLU A 27 2.54 12.22 11.93
C GLU A 27 2.00 11.91 10.53
N MET A 28 1.05 10.97 10.41
CA MET A 28 0.38 10.67 9.14
C MET A 28 -0.32 11.89 8.55
N ARG A 29 -1.02 12.66 9.39
CA ARG A 29 -1.65 13.92 8.99
C ARG A 29 -0.61 14.92 8.46
N HIS A 30 0.51 15.07 9.16
CA HIS A 30 1.61 15.93 8.72
C HIS A 30 2.19 15.49 7.37
N ARG A 31 2.40 14.18 7.18
CA ARG A 31 2.90 13.60 5.92
C ARG A 31 1.93 13.87 4.76
N PHE A 32 0.62 13.72 4.98
CA PHE A 32 -0.40 14.02 3.96
C PHE A 32 -0.43 15.52 3.61
N LEU A 33 -0.42 16.41 4.61
CA LEU A 33 -0.39 17.86 4.37
C LEU A 33 0.88 18.29 3.62
N LYS A 34 2.01 17.65 3.92
CA LYS A 34 3.26 17.85 3.17
C LYS A 34 3.12 17.40 1.72
N PHE A 35 2.59 16.21 1.46
CA PHE A 35 2.29 15.73 0.09
C PHE A 35 1.39 16.72 -0.66
N LYS A 36 0.32 17.19 -0.01
CA LYS A 36 -0.61 18.15 -0.62
C LYS A 36 0.10 19.43 -1.07
N ARG A 37 0.93 20.01 -0.20
CA ARG A 37 1.66 21.25 -0.50
C ARG A 37 2.78 21.07 -1.52
N GLN A 38 3.53 19.97 -1.45
CA GLN A 38 4.78 19.82 -2.18
C GLN A 38 4.66 19.03 -3.48
N LYS A 39 3.58 18.26 -3.67
CA LYS A 39 3.37 17.41 -4.85
C LYS A 39 2.03 17.66 -5.51
N TYR A 40 0.93 17.60 -4.75
CA TYR A 40 -0.41 17.76 -5.32
C TYR A 40 -0.67 19.16 -5.89
N LEU A 41 -0.47 20.22 -5.08
CA LEU A 41 -0.75 21.58 -5.52
C LEU A 41 0.13 22.06 -6.69
N PRO A 42 1.45 21.79 -6.71
CA PRO A 42 2.28 22.15 -7.86
C PRO A 42 1.93 21.42 -9.16
N GLU A 43 1.38 20.19 -9.07
CA GLU A 43 0.96 19.38 -10.22
C GLU A 43 -0.58 19.28 -10.31
N ILE A 44 -1.32 20.30 -9.87
CA ILE A 44 -2.78 20.20 -9.70
C ILE A 44 -3.52 19.82 -10.99
N GLU A 45 -3.08 20.33 -12.14
CA GLU A 45 -3.67 20.00 -13.44
C GLU A 45 -3.53 18.51 -13.78
N LYS A 46 -2.36 17.93 -13.49
CA LYS A 46 -2.10 16.49 -13.67
C LYS A 46 -3.00 15.67 -12.76
N PHE A 47 -3.12 16.04 -11.49
CA PHE A 47 -4.00 15.33 -10.56
C PHE A 47 -5.48 15.49 -10.90
N GLN A 48 -5.91 16.65 -11.43
CA GLN A 48 -7.26 16.84 -11.96
C GLN A 48 -7.53 15.94 -13.17
N ALA A 49 -6.58 15.82 -14.09
CA ALA A 49 -6.69 14.88 -15.21
C ALA A 49 -6.80 13.42 -14.71
N LEU A 50 -5.95 13.04 -13.74
CA LEU A 50 -5.97 11.70 -13.13
C LEU A 50 -7.28 11.41 -12.36
N ALA A 51 -7.96 12.44 -11.84
CA ALA A 51 -9.25 12.29 -11.18
C ALA A 51 -10.40 11.96 -12.16
N ILE A 52 -10.26 12.34 -13.43
CA ILE A 52 -11.23 12.03 -14.48
C ILE A 52 -11.01 10.58 -14.97
N ALA A 53 -9.76 10.22 -15.27
CA ALA A 53 -9.42 8.91 -15.76
C ALA A 53 -7.96 8.53 -15.46
N GLN A 54 -7.72 7.23 -15.32
CA GLN A 54 -6.38 6.65 -15.26
C GLN A 54 -6.11 5.84 -16.55
N SER A 55 -4.87 5.89 -17.04
CA SER A 55 -4.40 5.05 -18.15
C SER A 55 -2.97 4.55 -17.87
N PRO A 56 -2.79 3.71 -16.83
CA PRO A 56 -1.48 3.16 -16.51
C PRO A 56 -0.96 2.31 -17.67
N LYS A 57 0.36 2.27 -17.83
CA LYS A 57 1.00 1.49 -18.91
C LYS A 57 1.41 0.10 -18.48
N VAL A 58 1.51 -0.12 -17.16
CA VAL A 58 1.98 -1.37 -16.57
C VAL A 58 1.09 -1.79 -15.40
N MET A 59 1.01 -3.10 -15.19
CA MET A 59 0.45 -3.68 -13.97
C MET A 59 1.57 -4.31 -13.15
N VAL A 60 1.56 -4.08 -11.83
CA VAL A 60 2.55 -4.64 -10.91
C VAL A 60 1.87 -5.50 -9.86
N ILE A 61 2.38 -6.72 -9.69
CA ILE A 61 1.98 -7.64 -8.62
C ILE A 61 3.17 -7.74 -7.67
N GLY A 62 3.12 -6.93 -6.61
CA GLY A 62 4.21 -6.81 -5.64
C GLY A 62 3.95 -7.54 -4.33
N CYS A 63 4.99 -7.77 -3.55
CA CYS A 63 4.84 -8.28 -2.19
C CYS A 63 4.28 -7.22 -1.22
N ALA A 64 3.47 -7.67 -0.26
CA ALA A 64 2.97 -6.87 0.86
C ALA A 64 4.08 -6.41 1.84
N ASP A 65 5.29 -6.96 1.72
CA ASP A 65 6.46 -6.57 2.51
C ASP A 65 6.70 -5.05 2.45
N SER A 66 6.75 -4.41 3.63
CA SER A 66 6.81 -2.96 3.79
C SER A 66 8.08 -2.32 3.21
N ARG A 67 9.12 -3.11 2.93
CA ARG A 67 10.43 -2.64 2.44
C ARG A 67 10.50 -2.47 0.94
N VAL A 68 9.56 -3.04 0.18
CA VAL A 68 9.62 -3.16 -1.28
C VAL A 68 8.40 -2.58 -1.98
N CYS A 69 7.93 -1.40 -1.53
CA CYS A 69 6.84 -0.68 -2.19
C CYS A 69 7.19 -0.39 -3.67
N PRO A 70 6.46 -0.93 -4.67
CA PRO A 70 6.84 -0.81 -6.07
C PRO A 70 6.95 0.64 -6.56
N SER A 71 6.03 1.51 -6.15
CA SER A 71 6.07 2.93 -6.52
C SER A 71 7.33 3.63 -6.02
N TYR A 72 7.84 3.22 -4.85
CA TYR A 72 9.08 3.77 -4.30
C TYR A 72 10.31 3.18 -4.99
N VAL A 73 10.39 1.85 -5.10
CA VAL A 73 11.56 1.14 -5.65
C VAL A 73 11.76 1.45 -7.13
N LEU A 74 10.68 1.57 -7.91
CA LEU A 74 10.73 1.81 -9.35
C LEU A 74 10.52 3.28 -9.73
N GLY A 75 10.24 4.15 -8.76
CA GLY A 75 10.06 5.59 -9.01
C GLY A 75 8.79 5.97 -9.76
N PHE A 76 7.75 5.13 -9.73
CA PHE A 76 6.48 5.42 -10.42
C PHE A 76 5.83 6.69 -9.90
N GLN A 77 5.39 7.52 -10.84
CA GLN A 77 4.52 8.66 -10.62
C GLN A 77 3.04 8.22 -10.56
N PRO A 78 2.17 9.04 -9.94
CA PRO A 78 0.73 8.79 -9.94
C PRO A 78 0.19 8.55 -11.36
N GLY A 79 -0.55 7.46 -11.53
CA GLY A 79 -1.16 7.08 -12.80
C GLY A 79 -0.29 6.21 -13.73
N GLU A 80 0.99 5.96 -13.42
CA GLU A 80 1.87 5.19 -14.31
C GLU A 80 1.68 3.66 -14.18
N ALA A 81 1.40 3.18 -12.97
CA ALA A 81 1.29 1.75 -12.67
C ALA A 81 -0.01 1.42 -11.91
N PHE A 82 -0.71 0.39 -12.37
CA PHE A 82 -1.80 -0.24 -11.62
C PHE A 82 -1.21 -1.35 -10.74
N THR A 83 -1.28 -1.20 -9.42
CA THR A 83 -0.52 -2.07 -8.50
C THR A 83 -1.45 -2.83 -7.57
N ILE A 84 -1.24 -4.15 -7.46
CA ILE A 84 -1.77 -4.96 -6.37
C ILE A 84 -0.61 -5.51 -5.53
N ARG A 85 -0.82 -5.61 -4.21
CA ARG A 85 0.17 -6.14 -3.28
C ARG A 85 -0.46 -7.16 -2.35
N ASN A 86 0.09 -8.37 -2.33
CA ASN A 86 -0.36 -9.45 -1.45
C ASN A 86 0.85 -10.21 -0.86
N VAL A 87 0.58 -11.13 0.06
CA VAL A 87 1.63 -11.94 0.69
C VAL A 87 2.29 -12.81 -0.38
N ALA A 88 3.61 -12.68 -0.53
CA ALA A 88 4.42 -13.43 -1.50
C ALA A 88 3.99 -13.26 -2.97
N ASN A 89 3.43 -12.09 -3.34
CA ASN A 89 3.17 -11.69 -4.73
C ASN A 89 2.49 -12.81 -5.55
N LEU A 90 1.51 -13.45 -4.92
CA LEU A 90 0.83 -14.65 -5.41
C LEU A 90 -0.16 -14.32 -6.51
N VAL A 91 -0.22 -15.20 -7.50
CA VAL A 91 -1.25 -15.21 -8.54
C VAL A 91 -1.86 -16.59 -8.50
N THR A 92 -3.08 -16.67 -7.97
CA THR A 92 -3.80 -17.93 -7.79
C THR A 92 -4.60 -18.26 -9.05
N PRO A 93 -4.54 -19.51 -9.56
CA PRO A 93 -5.38 -19.92 -10.68
C PRO A 93 -6.87 -19.63 -10.43
N VAL A 94 -7.59 -19.20 -11.47
CA VAL A 94 -9.03 -18.84 -11.40
C VAL A 94 -9.90 -20.01 -10.94
N GLN A 95 -9.48 -21.25 -11.19
CA GLN A 95 -10.18 -22.47 -10.75
C GLN A 95 -10.35 -22.58 -9.22
N ASN A 96 -9.56 -21.83 -8.44
CA ASN A 96 -9.67 -21.76 -7.00
C ASN A 96 -10.70 -20.72 -6.52
N GLY A 97 -11.44 -20.10 -7.45
CA GLY A 97 -12.41 -19.04 -7.19
C GLY A 97 -11.87 -17.64 -7.47
N PRO A 98 -12.74 -16.62 -7.37
CA PRO A 98 -12.34 -15.23 -7.54
C PRO A 98 -11.40 -14.83 -6.39
N THR A 99 -10.32 -14.13 -6.74
CA THR A 99 -9.39 -13.54 -5.78
C THR A 99 -9.16 -12.08 -6.13
N GLU A 100 -8.73 -11.29 -5.16
CA GLU A 100 -8.34 -9.89 -5.35
C GLU A 100 -7.38 -9.70 -6.52
N THR A 101 -6.45 -10.65 -6.71
CA THR A 101 -5.45 -10.60 -7.79
C THR A 101 -6.05 -10.94 -9.14
N ASN A 102 -6.96 -11.92 -9.20
CA ASN A 102 -7.65 -12.26 -10.44
C ASN A 102 -8.58 -11.12 -10.88
N SER A 103 -9.33 -10.53 -9.95
CA SER A 103 -10.18 -9.37 -10.25
C SER A 103 -9.37 -8.14 -10.68
N ALA A 104 -8.24 -7.86 -10.01
CA ALA A 104 -7.36 -6.78 -10.40
C ALA A 104 -6.73 -7.03 -11.79
N LEU A 105 -6.32 -8.27 -12.08
CA LEU A 105 -5.76 -8.65 -13.38
C LEU A 105 -6.81 -8.50 -14.49
N GLU A 106 -8.02 -9.00 -14.27
CA GLU A 106 -9.13 -8.85 -15.21
C GLU A 106 -9.43 -7.39 -15.47
N PHE A 107 -9.56 -6.55 -14.43
CA PHE A 107 -9.80 -5.12 -14.58
C PHE A 107 -8.67 -4.42 -15.35
N ALA A 108 -7.42 -4.73 -15.01
CA ALA A 108 -6.25 -4.15 -15.66
C ALA A 108 -6.24 -4.47 -17.16
N VAL A 109 -6.46 -5.73 -17.54
CA VAL A 109 -6.41 -6.15 -18.95
C VAL A 109 -7.63 -5.69 -19.73
N THR A 110 -8.83 -5.86 -19.19
CA THR A 110 -10.09 -5.64 -19.93
C THR A 110 -10.56 -4.19 -19.91
N THR A 111 -10.37 -3.49 -18.79
CA THR A 111 -10.87 -2.12 -18.60
C THR A 111 -9.77 -1.09 -18.80
N LEU A 112 -8.61 -1.28 -18.16
CA LEU A 112 -7.49 -0.32 -18.28
C LEU A 112 -6.62 -0.55 -19.51
N GLN A 113 -6.75 -1.71 -20.17
CA GLN A 113 -5.98 -2.10 -21.35
C GLN A 113 -4.47 -1.95 -21.16
N VAL A 114 -3.96 -2.27 -19.96
CA VAL A 114 -2.50 -2.25 -19.71
C VAL A 114 -1.80 -3.21 -20.66
N SER A 115 -0.69 -2.75 -21.25
CA SER A 115 0.20 -3.63 -22.01
C SER A 115 0.81 -4.65 -21.04
N LEU A 116 0.87 -5.91 -21.45
CA LEU A 116 1.27 -7.08 -20.64
C LEU A 116 2.73 -7.02 -20.15
N ASN A 117 3.04 -6.05 -19.31
CA ASN A 117 4.30 -5.86 -18.60
C ASN A 117 4.01 -6.12 -17.13
N ILE A 118 3.80 -7.40 -16.79
CA ILE A 118 3.54 -7.83 -15.42
C ILE A 118 4.88 -7.93 -14.69
N ILE A 119 5.13 -7.01 -13.77
CA ILE A 119 6.31 -7.09 -12.89
C ILE A 119 5.90 -7.88 -11.64
N ARG A 120 6.55 -9.03 -11.43
CA ARG A 120 6.38 -9.87 -10.24
C ARG A 120 7.64 -9.78 -9.38
N LYS A 121 7.51 -9.21 -8.18
CA LYS A 121 8.61 -9.02 -7.21
C LYS A 121 8.15 -9.29 -5.80
#